data_AF-A0A3D2L3Y2-F1
#
_entry.id   AF-A0A3D2L3Y2-F1
#
_cell.length_a   1.000
_cell.length_b   1.000
_cell.length_c   1.000
_cell.angle_alpha   90.00
_cell.angle_beta   90.00
_cell.angle_gamma   90.00
#
_symmetry.space_group_name_H-M   'P 1'
#
loop_
_entity.id
_entity.type
_entity.pdbx_description
1 polymer ?
#
loop_
_entity_poly.entity_id
_entity_poly.type
_entity_poly.pdbx_seq_one_letter_code
_entity_poly.pdbx_strand_id
1 'polypeptide(L)' 'MPGGLVSQSAPAIVWFREDLRLSDNPALHAAVSSGRPLVLLYILDEQTKGLRPLGGASKWWLDKSLRALAA' A
#
# COMPACT_ATOMS: atom_id res chain seq x y z
N MET A 1 1.52 28.97 16.96
CA MET A 1 2.37 27.80 17.27
C MET A 1 2.98 27.33 15.96
N PRO A 2 4.31 27.40 15.75
CA PRO A 2 4.88 27.09 14.45
C PRO A 2 4.89 25.58 14.21
N GLY A 3 4.38 25.19 13.05
CA GLY A 3 4.28 23.80 12.59
C GLY A 3 5.65 23.14 12.47
N GLY A 4 5.73 21.91 12.97
CA GLY A 4 6.93 21.07 12.93
C GLY A 4 7.37 20.78 11.50
N LEU A 5 8.69 20.81 11.30
CA LEU A 5 9.40 20.51 10.08
C LEU A 5 8.93 19.19 9.46
N VAL A 6 8.18 19.25 8.36
CA VAL A 6 8.16 18.14 7.40
C VAL A 6 9.56 18.04 6.82
N SER A 7 10.24 16.92 7.03
CA SER A 7 11.57 16.68 6.47
C SER A 7 11.53 16.95 4.95
N GLN A 8 12.49 17.72 4.43
CA GLN A 8 12.61 18.11 3.01
C GLN A 8 12.83 16.94 2.03
N SER A 9 12.73 15.69 2.49
CA SER A 9 12.89 14.51 1.64
C SER A 9 11.53 14.07 1.13
N ALA A 10 11.37 13.97 -0.20
CA ALA A 10 10.12 13.50 -0.81
C ALA A 10 9.70 12.15 -0.19
N PRO A 11 8.40 11.86 -0.03
CA PRO A 11 7.97 10.57 0.51
C PRO A 11 8.33 9.41 -0.42
N ALA A 12 8.45 8.20 0.13
CA ALA A 12 8.52 6.96 -0.63
C ALA A 12 7.14 6.30 -0.65
N ILE A 13 6.66 5.94 -1.84
CA ILE A 13 5.37 5.26 -2.03
C ILE A 13 5.62 3.76 -2.12
N VAL A 14 4.92 2.98 -1.31
CA VAL A 14 4.83 1.52 -1.43
C VAL A 14 3.42 1.19 -1.89
N TRP A 15 3.32 0.71 -3.12
CA TRP A 15 2.06 0.29 -3.71
C TRP A 15 1.90 -1.22 -3.56
N PHE A 16 1.06 -1.61 -2.60
CA PHE A 16 0.65 -2.98 -2.41
C PHE A 16 -0.28 -3.42 -3.54
N ARG A 17 -0.01 -4.59 -4.11
CA ARG A 17 -0.85 -5.19 -5.16
C ARG A 17 -1.34 -6.55 -4.68
N GLU A 18 -0.66 -7.62 -5.07
CA GLU A 18 -1.02 -8.98 -4.65
C GLU A 18 -0.29 -9.38 -3.35
N ASP A 19 0.67 -8.57 -2.92
CA ASP A 19 1.56 -8.78 -1.79
C ASP A 19 1.11 -8.03 -0.54
N LEU A 20 -0.15 -8.25 -0.10
CA LEU A 20 -0.74 -7.62 1.10
C LEU A 20 -0.11 -8.16 2.41
N ARG A 21 1.20 -7.98 2.59
CA ARG A 21 2.00 -8.47 3.72
C ARG A 21 3.09 -7.48 4.12
N LEU A 22 3.38 -7.43 5.41
CA LEU A 22 4.48 -6.64 5.97
C LEU A 22 5.78 -7.44 6.04
N SER A 23 5.70 -8.72 6.38
CA SER A 23 6.84 -9.62 6.45
C SER A 23 7.30 -10.03 5.06
N ASP A 24 8.62 -10.16 4.90
CA ASP A 24 9.24 -10.61 3.64
C ASP A 24 8.73 -9.85 2.41
N ASN A 25 8.67 -8.52 2.53
CA ASN A 25 8.33 -7.60 1.44
C ASN A 25 9.56 -6.74 1.10
N PRO A 26 10.33 -7.08 0.04
CA PRO A 26 11.54 -6.35 -0.34
C PRO A 26 11.28 -4.87 -0.68
N ALA A 27 10.12 -4.55 -1.26
CA ALA A 27 9.77 -3.17 -1.60
C ALA A 27 9.52 -2.34 -0.34
N LEU A 28 8.80 -2.90 0.63
CA LEU A 28 8.60 -2.28 1.94
C LEU A 28 9.92 -2.14 2.69
N HIS A 29 10.77 -3.19 2.68
CA HIS A 29 12.07 -3.16 3.33
C HIS A 29 12.98 -2.06 2.76
N ALA A 30 13.05 -1.94 1.43
CA ALA A 30 13.80 -0.87 0.77
C ALA A 30 13.26 0.52 1.12
N ALA A 31 11.93 0.67 1.17
CA ALA A 31 11.31 1.93 1.55
C ALA A 31 11.63 2.31 3.00
N VAL A 32 11.54 1.38 3.95
CA VAL A 32 11.92 1.60 5.36
C VAL A 32 13.41 1.97 5.47
N SER A 33 14.28 1.24 4.77
CA SER A 33 15.73 1.51 4.75
C SER A 33 16.09 2.88 4.17
N SER A 34 15.18 3.53 3.42
CA SER A 34 15.40 4.89 2.92
C SER A 34 15.30 5.97 4.00
N GLY A 35 14.70 5.69 5.15
CA GLY A 35 14.47 6.66 6.23
C GLY A 35 13.52 7.81 5.87
N ARG A 36 12.84 7.74 4.72
CA ARG A 36 11.92 8.76 4.22
C ARG A 36 10.51 8.53 4.78
N PRO A 37 9.66 9.58 4.86
CA PRO A 37 8.24 9.40 5.13
C PRO A 37 7.62 8.39 4.15
N LEU A 38 6.86 7.43 4.66
CA LEU A 38 6.27 6.36 3.85
C LEU A 38 4.80 6.63 3.58
N VAL A 39 4.39 6.37 2.33
CA VAL A 39 3.00 6.33 1.91
C VAL A 39 2.69 4.93 1.41
N LEU A 40 1.92 4.19 2.21
CA LEU A 40 1.48 2.84 1.92
C LEU A 40 0.10 2.90 1.26
N LEU A 41 -0.07 2.33 0.06
CA LEU A 41 -1.34 2.39 -0.65
C LEU A 41 -1.66 1.10 -1.40
N TYR A 42 -2.95 0.89 -1.62
CA TYR A 42 -3.52 -0.13 -2.52
C TYR A 42 -4.49 0.55 -3.47
N ILE A 43 -4.51 0.13 -4.73
CA ILE A 43 -5.41 0.67 -5.76
C ILE A 43 -6.36 -0.45 -6.20
N LEU A 44 -7.65 -0.28 -5.92
CA LEU A 44 -8.70 -1.12 -6.46
C LEU A 44 -9.11 -0.56 -7.83
N ASP A 45 -8.56 -1.14 -8.91
CA ASP A 45 -8.93 -0.79 -10.28
C ASP A 45 -9.95 -1.78 -10.83
N GLU A 46 -11.19 -1.31 -10.99
CA GLU A 46 -12.30 -2.06 -11.60
C GLU A 46 -12.75 -1.47 -12.94
N GLN A 47 -12.11 -0.38 -13.39
CA GLN A 47 -12.60 0.42 -14.52
C GLN A 47 -11.73 0.33 -15.77
N THR A 48 -10.47 -0.14 -15.64
CA THR A 48 -9.59 -0.27 -16.80
C THR A 48 -10.12 -1.32 -17.78
N LYS A 49 -10.31 -0.90 -19.03
CA LYS A 49 -10.80 -1.76 -20.11
C LYS A 49 -9.85 -2.94 -20.33
N GLY A 50 -10.38 -4.16 -20.28
CA GLY A 50 -9.62 -5.40 -20.45
C GLY A 50 -9.16 -6.05 -19.15
N LEU A 51 -9.33 -5.39 -17.99
CA LEU A 51 -9.19 -6.06 -16.71
C LEU A 51 -10.42 -6.92 -16.40
N ARG A 52 -10.17 -8.15 -15.97
CA ARG A 52 -11.22 -9.02 -15.46
C ARG A 52 -11.63 -8.53 -14.07
N PRO A 53 -12.92 -8.24 -13.82
CA PRO A 53 -13.38 -7.86 -12.49
C PRO A 53 -13.12 -8.96 -11.47
N LEU A 54 -12.82 -8.57 -10.24
CA LEU A 54 -12.72 -9.51 -9.12
C LEU A 54 -14.08 -10.15 -8.85
N GLY A 55 -14.10 -11.47 -8.68
CA GLY A 55 -15.29 -12.20 -8.24
C GLY A 55 -15.64 -11.93 -6.78
N GLY A 56 -16.84 -12.30 -6.35
CA GLY A 56 -17.33 -12.05 -4.98
C GLY A 56 -16.43 -12.64 -3.88
N ALA A 57 -15.96 -13.87 -4.07
CA ALA A 57 -15.03 -14.51 -3.13
C ALA A 57 -13.68 -13.75 -3.03
N SER A 58 -13.14 -13.30 -4.17
CA SER A 58 -11.92 -12.50 -4.21
C SER A 58 -12.09 -11.15 -3.53
N LYS A 59 -13.24 -10.48 -3.71
CA LYS A 59 -13.57 -9.22 -3.02
C LYS A 59 -13.70 -9.41 -1.52
N TRP A 60 -14.32 -10.50 -1.07
CA TRP A 60 -14.43 -10.83 0.35
C TRP A 60 -13.05 -11.05 0.98
N TRP A 61 -12.19 -11.82 0.32
CA TRP A 61 -10.82 -12.04 0.80
C TRP A 61 -10.03 -10.73 0.82
N LEU A 62 -10.15 -9.89 -0.22
CA LEU A 62 -9.49 -8.59 -0.32
C LEU A 62 -9.87 -7.65 0.84
N ASP A 63 -11.16 -7.53 1.17
CA ASP A 63 -11.62 -6.74 2.33
C ASP A 63 -10.95 -7.19 3.63
N LYS A 64 -10.89 -8.51 3.87
CA LYS A 64 -10.26 -9.06 5.08
C LYS A 64 -8.75 -8.82 5.10
N SER A 65 -8.07 -9.01 3.98
CA SER A 65 -6.63 -8.81 3.89
C SER A 65 -6.24 -7.35 4.05
N LEU A 66 -6.99 -6.41 3.46
CA LEU A 66 -6.73 -4.98 3.64
C LEU A 66 -7.00 -4.53 5.09
N ARG A 67 -8.05 -5.06 5.74
CA ARG A 67 -8.28 -4.79 7.17
C ARG A 67 -7.17 -5.32 8.06
N ALA A 68 -6.66 -6.52 7.76
CA ALA A 68 -5.54 -7.10 8.50
C ALA A 68 -4.24 -6.32 8.27
N LEU A 69 -4.03 -5.77 7.08
CA LEU A 69 -2.86 -4.94 6.76
C LEU A 69 -2.90 -3.56 7.45
N ALA A 70 -4.10 -3.06 7.75
CA ALA A 70 -4.32 -1.74 8.36
C ALA A 70 -4.45 -1.77 9.90
N ALA A 71 -4.45 -2.95 10.51
CA ALA A 71 -4.56 -3.16 11.96
C ALA A 71 -3.19 -3.02 12.66
#